data_AF-A0A530YMF2-F1
#
_entry.id   AF-A0A530YMF2-F1
#
_cell.length_a   1.000
_cell.length_b   1.000
_cell.length_c   1.000
_cell.angle_alpha   90.00
_cell.angle_beta   90.00
_cell.angle_gamma   90.00
#
_symmetry.space_group_name_H-M   'P 1'
#
loop_
_entity.id
_entity.type
_entity.pdbx_description
1 polymer ?
#
loop_
_entity_poly.entity_id
_entity_poly.type
_entity_poly.pdbx_seq_one_letter_code
_entity_poly.pdbx_strand_id
1 'polypeptide(L)'
;MTFSCIRKLALPVLVVGVQSSCVIPDDTSRIAKVDPTTAAARKEMVGLSEADVRMCAGFPTATADAGGSGQIWTYKRVVQRGNLSIVVPTLALGAIPTVGGSVNVAPGGYCDTQIRMVDGRVAEVAYAGDNNLPNSRDALCVSTVDACVSYARQHSQRATAR
;
A
#
# COMPACT_ATOMS: atom_id res chain seq x y z
N MET A 1 -23.98 8.49 1.61
CA MET A 1 -24.80 8.22 2.81
C MET A 1 -26.24 8.06 2.38
N THR A 2 -26.75 6.83 2.33
CA THR A 2 -28.18 6.47 2.39
C THR A 2 -28.26 4.98 2.68
N PHE A 3 -28.51 4.62 3.94
CA PHE A 3 -28.85 3.25 4.34
C PHE A 3 -30.36 3.10 4.20
N SER A 4 -30.81 2.26 3.27
CA SER A 4 -32.22 1.87 3.16
C SER A 4 -32.44 0.62 4.00
N CYS A 5 -33.03 0.78 5.18
CA CYS A 5 -33.47 -0.33 6.01
C CYS A 5 -35.00 -0.41 5.90
N ILE A 6 -35.49 -1.28 5.01
CA ILE A 6 -36.92 -1.48 4.78
C ILE A 6 -37.52 -2.20 5.99
N ARG A 7 -38.45 -1.52 6.65
CA ARG A 7 -39.25 -1.97 7.79
C ARG A 7 -40.45 -2.77 7.26
N LYS A 8 -40.51 -4.09 7.48
CA LYS A 8 -41.77 -4.86 7.37
C LYS A 8 -41.93 -5.81 8.55
N LEU A 9 -43.17 -5.82 9.06
CA LEU A 9 -43.65 -6.51 10.25
C LEU A 9 -43.60 -8.05 10.15
N ALA A 10 -43.22 -8.65 11.28
CA ALA A 10 -43.71 -9.86 11.95
C ALA A 10 -44.09 -11.12 11.13
N LEU A 11 -43.31 -12.20 11.32
CA LEU A 11 -43.78 -13.58 11.53
C LEU A 11 -42.66 -14.39 12.23
N PRO A 12 -42.93 -15.23 13.25
CA PRO A 12 -41.90 -15.93 13.99
C PRO A 12 -41.52 -17.22 13.24
N VAL A 13 -40.48 -17.16 12.42
CA VAL A 13 -39.90 -18.35 11.78
C VAL A 13 -38.48 -18.51 12.31
N LEU A 14 -38.23 -19.69 12.88
CA LEU A 14 -36.94 -20.26 13.27
C LEU A 14 -35.74 -19.50 12.68
N VAL A 15 -35.10 -18.67 13.52
CA VAL A 15 -33.89 -17.96 13.17
C VAL A 15 -32.75 -18.98 13.13
N VAL A 16 -32.57 -19.63 11.99
CA VAL A 16 -31.24 -20.10 11.59
C VAL A 16 -30.44 -18.82 11.43
N GLY A 17 -29.59 -18.52 12.41
CA GLY A 17 -28.70 -17.37 12.37
C GLY A 17 -27.75 -17.52 11.20
N VAL A 18 -28.14 -17.00 10.04
CA VAL A 18 -27.21 -16.73 8.94
C VAL A 18 -26.28 -15.67 9.50
N GLN A 19 -25.11 -16.12 9.98
CA GLN A 19 -24.04 -15.21 10.36
C GLN A 19 -23.66 -14.47 9.08
N SER A 20 -24.18 -13.26 8.91
CA SER A 20 -23.74 -12.33 7.89
C SER A 20 -22.34 -11.87 8.27
N SER A 21 -21.35 -12.71 7.96
CA SER A 21 -19.94 -12.35 8.03
C SER A 21 -19.69 -11.27 6.98
N CYS A 22 -19.39 -10.05 7.42
CA CYS A 22 -18.86 -9.00 6.56
C CYS A 22 -17.47 -9.46 6.08
N VAL A 23 -17.41 -10.11 4.93
CA VAL A 23 -16.14 -10.38 4.26
C VAL A 23 -15.70 -9.05 3.65
N ILE A 24 -14.57 -8.51 4.11
CA ILE A 24 -13.95 -7.36 3.47
C ILE A 24 -13.58 -7.80 2.05
N PRO A 25 -14.06 -7.12 1.00
CA PRO A 25 -13.78 -7.52 -0.37
C PRO A 25 -12.27 -7.55 -0.59
N ASP A 26 -11.78 -8.61 -1.24
CA ASP A 26 -10.35 -8.79 -1.52
C ASP A 26 -9.75 -7.66 -2.36
N ASP A 27 -10.60 -6.91 -3.09
CA ASP A 27 -10.21 -5.76 -3.89
C ASP A 27 -10.84 -4.45 -3.37
N THR A 28 -10.16 -3.77 -2.45
CA THR A 28 -10.54 -2.42 -1.98
C THR A 28 -10.00 -1.32 -2.86
N SER A 29 -9.35 -1.65 -3.97
CA SER A 29 -8.50 -0.73 -4.68
C SER A 29 -9.32 0.46 -5.24
N ARG A 30 -10.58 0.28 -5.63
CA ARG A 30 -11.44 1.40 -6.10
C ARG A 30 -11.77 2.44 -5.01
N ILE A 31 -11.59 2.11 -3.73
CA ILE A 31 -11.96 2.93 -2.59
C ILE A 31 -10.72 3.41 -1.82
N ALA A 32 -9.66 2.60 -1.81
CA ALA A 32 -8.39 2.90 -1.17
C ALA A 32 -7.69 4.08 -1.87
N LYS A 33 -7.23 5.04 -1.07
CA LYS A 33 -6.41 6.16 -1.55
C LYS A 33 -5.00 5.67 -1.87
N VAL A 34 -4.34 6.29 -2.84
CA VAL A 34 -2.90 6.06 -3.08
C VAL A 34 -2.11 6.59 -1.89
N ASP A 35 -1.11 5.83 -1.45
CA ASP A 35 -0.22 6.26 -0.38
C ASP A 35 0.47 7.58 -0.73
N PRO A 36 0.49 8.57 0.18
CA PRO A 36 1.04 9.89 -0.12
C PRO A 36 2.53 9.86 -0.45
N THR A 37 3.31 8.96 0.15
CA THR A 37 4.76 8.86 -0.10
C THR A 37 5.02 8.27 -1.47
N THR A 38 4.29 7.22 -1.85
CA THR A 38 4.44 6.63 -3.19
C THR A 38 3.92 7.56 -4.28
N ALA A 39 2.88 8.34 -4.00
CA ALA A 39 2.40 9.40 -4.89
C ALA A 39 3.41 10.55 -5.03
N ALA A 40 4.06 10.94 -3.93
CA ALA A 40 5.12 11.94 -3.94
C ALA A 40 6.32 11.48 -4.77
N ALA A 41 6.75 10.23 -4.60
CA ALA A 41 7.86 9.63 -5.34
C ALA A 41 7.69 9.72 -6.86
N ARG A 42 6.47 9.56 -7.40
CA ARG A 42 6.19 9.69 -8.84
C ARG A 42 6.52 11.08 -9.40
N LYS A 43 6.56 12.11 -8.56
CA LYS A 43 6.81 13.50 -8.97
C LYS A 43 8.19 13.97 -8.50
N GLU A 44 8.52 13.71 -7.25
CA GLU A 44 9.68 14.30 -6.59
C GLU A 44 10.98 13.58 -6.94
N MET A 45 10.95 12.28 -7.23
CA MET A 45 12.15 11.54 -7.61
C MET A 45 12.57 11.80 -9.07
N VAL A 46 11.70 12.38 -9.90
CA VAL A 46 11.99 12.70 -11.30
C VAL A 46 13.15 13.68 -11.36
N GLY A 47 14.15 13.38 -12.18
CA GLY A 47 15.37 14.18 -12.37
C GLY A 47 16.55 13.80 -11.45
N LEU A 48 16.32 12.97 -10.42
CA LEU A 48 17.41 12.40 -9.63
C LEU A 48 18.39 11.65 -10.54
N SER A 49 19.68 11.77 -10.27
CA SER A 49 20.68 11.01 -11.01
C SER A 49 20.65 9.54 -10.61
N GLU A 50 21.20 8.71 -11.48
CA GLU A 50 21.53 7.31 -11.16
C GLU A 50 22.29 7.13 -9.85
N ALA A 51 23.23 8.03 -9.55
CA ALA A 51 23.99 7.98 -8.30
C ALA A 51 23.10 8.32 -7.10
N ASP A 52 22.24 9.33 -7.21
CA ASP A 52 21.31 9.72 -6.16
C ASP A 52 20.34 8.58 -5.83
N VAL A 53 19.79 7.91 -6.85
CA VAL A 53 18.91 6.76 -6.67
C VAL A 53 19.64 5.63 -5.94
N ARG A 54 20.88 5.33 -6.32
CA ARG A 54 21.69 4.30 -5.63
C ARG A 54 22.02 4.67 -4.18
N MET A 55 22.15 5.97 -3.87
CA MET A 55 22.37 6.45 -2.51
C MET A 55 21.12 6.32 -1.63
N CYS A 56 19.92 6.53 -2.17
CA CYS A 56 18.69 6.53 -1.38
C CYS A 56 17.93 5.19 -1.38
N ALA A 57 17.92 4.45 -2.48
CA ALA A 57 17.23 3.16 -2.62
C ALA A 57 18.18 1.95 -2.53
N GLY A 58 19.50 2.17 -2.59
CA GLY A 58 20.49 1.11 -2.75
C GLY A 58 20.62 0.64 -4.20
N PHE A 59 21.29 -0.48 -4.42
CA PHE A 59 21.39 -1.07 -5.76
C PHE A 59 20.10 -1.79 -6.16
N PRO A 60 19.67 -1.68 -7.42
CA PRO A 60 18.46 -2.35 -7.89
C PRO A 60 18.61 -3.87 -7.84
N THR A 61 17.50 -4.56 -7.60
CA THR A 61 17.43 -6.03 -7.62
C THR A 61 17.59 -6.56 -9.05
N ALA A 62 17.07 -5.84 -10.03
CA ALA A 62 17.21 -6.15 -11.45
C ALA A 62 17.25 -4.87 -12.27
N THR A 63 17.91 -4.94 -13.43
CA THR A 63 17.87 -3.89 -14.45
C THR A 63 17.48 -4.52 -15.78
N ALA A 64 16.67 -3.80 -16.55
CA ALA A 64 16.24 -4.20 -17.88
C ALA A 64 16.44 -3.03 -18.85
N ASP A 65 17.08 -3.28 -19.98
CA ASP A 65 17.18 -2.29 -21.06
C ASP A 65 15.87 -2.26 -21.85
N ALA A 66 15.21 -1.10 -21.92
CA ALA A 66 14.00 -0.88 -22.70
C ALA A 66 14.29 -0.15 -24.03
N GLY A 67 15.55 -0.20 -24.50
CA GLY A 67 16.01 0.42 -25.74
C GLY A 67 15.92 1.94 -25.67
N GLY A 68 15.31 2.56 -26.70
CA GLY A 68 15.17 4.02 -26.77
C GLY A 68 14.33 4.66 -25.65
N SER A 69 13.67 3.85 -24.81
CA SER A 69 12.93 4.31 -23.62
C SER A 69 13.76 4.27 -22.32
N GLY A 70 15.07 4.03 -22.44
CA GLY A 70 16.01 3.99 -21.33
C GLY A 70 16.06 2.65 -20.59
N GLN A 71 16.67 2.65 -19.40
CA GLN A 71 16.81 1.46 -18.56
C GLN A 71 15.75 1.47 -17.46
N ILE A 72 15.15 0.31 -17.16
CA ILE A 72 14.23 0.13 -16.03
C ILE A 72 14.98 -0.56 -14.90
N TRP A 73 14.98 0.06 -13.74
CA TRP A 73 15.53 -0.49 -12.50
C TRP A 73 14.40 -0.98 -11.61
N THR A 74 14.48 -2.23 -11.18
CA THR A 74 13.46 -2.86 -10.36
C THR A 74 14.02 -3.14 -8.96
N TYR A 75 13.28 -2.70 -7.95
CA TYR A 75 13.52 -2.99 -6.54
C TYR A 75 12.40 -3.87 -6.03
N LYS A 76 12.72 -5.13 -5.74
CA LYS A 76 11.74 -6.10 -5.27
C LYS A 76 11.73 -6.15 -3.75
N ARG A 77 10.55 -6.00 -3.16
CA ARG A 77 10.32 -6.15 -1.72
C ARG A 77 9.20 -7.14 -1.49
N VAL A 78 9.47 -8.18 -0.71
CA VAL A 78 8.48 -9.16 -0.29
C VAL A 78 8.19 -8.92 1.18
N VAL A 79 6.93 -8.68 1.51
CA VAL A 79 6.47 -8.54 2.89
C VAL A 79 5.76 -9.82 3.26
N GLN A 80 6.40 -10.61 4.12
CA GLN A 80 5.84 -11.87 4.59
C GLN A 80 4.52 -11.62 5.31
N ARG A 81 3.51 -12.44 5.00
CA ARG A 81 2.21 -12.39 5.66
C ARG A 81 2.36 -12.88 7.11
N GLY A 82 2.59 -11.95 8.05
CA GLY A 82 2.63 -12.25 9.47
C GLY A 82 1.22 -12.49 10.02
N ASN A 83 1.02 -13.48 10.88
CA ASN A 83 -0.26 -13.75 11.54
C ASN A 83 -0.42 -12.90 12.81
N LEU A 84 -0.62 -11.60 12.68
CA LEU A 84 -0.99 -10.79 13.84
C LEU A 84 -2.47 -11.04 14.17
N SER A 85 -2.71 -11.90 15.16
CA SER A 85 -4.03 -12.11 15.73
C SER A 85 -4.24 -11.14 16.88
N ILE A 86 -5.11 -10.15 16.67
CA ILE A 86 -5.53 -9.25 17.74
C ILE A 86 -6.79 -9.85 18.37
N VAL A 87 -6.67 -10.31 19.61
CA VAL A 87 -7.80 -10.75 20.42
C VAL A 87 -8.49 -9.49 20.95
N VAL A 88 -9.72 -9.24 20.52
CA VAL A 88 -10.54 -8.16 21.08
C VAL A 88 -11.07 -8.66 22.43
N PRO A 89 -10.69 -8.05 23.57
CA PRO A 89 -11.17 -8.49 24.87
C PRO A 89 -12.68 -8.39 24.92
N THR A 90 -13.33 -9.45 25.39
CA THR A 90 -14.78 -9.48 25.59
C THR A 90 -15.16 -8.48 26.68
N LEU A 91 -15.88 -7.41 26.34
CA LEU A 91 -16.55 -6.56 27.32
C LEU A 91 -17.89 -7.19 27.65
N ALA A 92 -17.99 -7.84 28.82
CA ALA A 92 -19.26 -8.33 29.34
C ALA A 92 -20.07 -7.15 29.88
N LEU A 93 -21.09 -6.72 29.14
CA LEU A 93 -22.13 -5.79 29.61
C LEU A 93 -23.41 -6.59 29.88
N GLY A 94 -23.55 -7.12 31.09
CA GLY A 94 -24.76 -7.80 31.55
C GLY A 94 -25.02 -9.16 30.88
N ALA A 95 -26.29 -9.56 30.80
CA ALA A 95 -26.75 -10.90 30.39
C ALA A 95 -26.60 -11.21 28.87
N ILE A 96 -25.73 -10.50 28.15
CA ILE A 96 -25.48 -10.73 26.72
C ILE A 96 -24.28 -11.67 26.59
N PRO A 97 -24.40 -12.80 25.87
CA PRO A 97 -23.27 -13.71 25.68
C PRO A 97 -22.10 -12.94 25.06
N THR A 98 -20.93 -13.09 25.68
CA THR A 98 -19.68 -12.44 25.26
C THR A 98 -19.29 -12.93 23.85
N VAL A 99 -19.41 -12.05 22.86
CA VAL A 99 -18.85 -12.29 21.52
C VAL A 99 -17.39 -11.84 21.53
N GLY A 100 -16.48 -12.78 21.75
CA GLY A 100 -15.06 -12.56 21.54
C GLY A 100 -14.76 -12.57 20.05
N GLY A 101 -14.15 -11.51 19.53
CA GLY A 101 -13.71 -11.41 18.15
C GLY A 101 -12.19 -11.50 18.05
N SER A 102 -11.69 -12.28 17.11
CA SER A 102 -10.29 -12.19 16.68
C SER A 102 -10.24 -11.51 15.33
N VAL A 103 -9.41 -10.47 15.20
CA VAL A 103 -9.12 -9.86 13.89
C VAL A 103 -7.73 -10.29 13.48
N ASN A 104 -7.64 -11.03 12.37
CA ASN A 104 -6.36 -11.35 11.76
C ASN A 104 -5.99 -10.21 10.80
N VAL A 105 -4.96 -9.45 11.14
CA VAL A 105 -4.44 -8.35 10.31
C VAL A 105 -3.09 -8.80 9.76
N ALA A 106 -3.12 -9.35 8.56
CA ALA A 106 -1.94 -9.90 7.90
C ALA A 106 -1.81 -9.33 6.49
N PRO A 107 -1.39 -8.06 6.32
CA PRO A 107 -1.06 -7.52 5.01
C PRO A 107 0.27 -8.14 4.58
N GLY A 108 0.21 -9.32 3.97
CA GLY A 108 1.31 -9.87 3.18
C GLY A 108 1.16 -9.47 1.73
N GLY A 109 2.26 -9.39 1.01
CA GLY A 109 2.26 -8.98 -0.39
C GLY A 109 3.68 -8.76 -0.90
N TYR A 110 3.79 -8.18 -2.08
CA TYR A 110 5.09 -7.81 -2.63
C TYR A 110 4.95 -6.55 -3.47
N CYS A 111 6.02 -5.76 -3.48
CA CYS A 111 6.15 -4.60 -4.33
C CYS A 111 7.36 -4.75 -5.24
N ASP A 112 7.12 -4.52 -6.53
CA ASP A 112 8.16 -4.25 -7.52
C ASP A 112 8.12 -2.76 -7.85
N THR A 113 9.02 -1.98 -7.25
CA THR A 113 9.20 -0.57 -7.59
C THR A 113 10.05 -0.49 -8.84
N GLN A 114 9.51 0.11 -9.90
CA GLN A 114 10.14 0.27 -11.20
C GLN A 114 10.50 1.74 -11.43
N ILE A 115 11.79 2.02 -11.58
CA ILE A 115 12.31 3.35 -11.85
C ILE A 115 12.87 3.35 -13.27
N ARG A 116 12.30 4.20 -14.14
CA ARG A 116 12.82 4.38 -15.50
C ARG A 116 13.92 5.43 -15.48
N MET A 117 15.08 5.05 -15.98
CA MET A 117 16.26 5.90 -16.14
C MET A 117 16.42 6.26 -17.61
N VAL A 118 16.42 7.54 -17.94
CA VAL A 118 16.70 8.08 -19.27
C VAL A 118 17.81 9.10 -19.12
N ASP A 119 18.85 8.99 -19.94
CA ASP A 119 20.04 9.86 -19.90
C ASP A 119 20.67 9.99 -18.50
N GLY A 120 20.70 8.87 -17.76
CA GLY A 120 21.27 8.80 -16.40
C GLY A 120 20.41 9.46 -15.31
N ARG A 121 19.15 9.79 -15.60
CA ARG A 121 18.22 10.43 -14.65
C ARG A 121 16.88 9.72 -14.59
N VAL A 122 16.21 9.84 -13.45
CA VAL A 122 14.85 9.31 -13.27
C VAL A 122 13.88 10.05 -14.18
N ALA A 123 13.25 9.33 -15.10
CA ALA A 123 12.17 9.83 -15.95
C ALA A 123 10.79 9.47 -15.39
N GLU A 124 10.67 8.32 -14.72
CA GLU A 124 9.38 7.81 -14.24
C GLU A 124 9.56 6.86 -13.06
N VAL A 125 8.59 6.86 -12.14
CA VAL A 125 8.46 5.85 -11.09
C VAL A 125 7.10 5.19 -11.18
N ALA A 126 7.08 3.86 -11.23
CA ALA A 126 5.90 3.03 -11.25
C ALA A 126 6.00 1.89 -10.23
N TYR A 127 4.85 1.35 -9.84
CA TYR A 127 4.77 0.24 -8.88
C TYR A 127 3.97 -0.90 -9.49
N ALA A 128 4.41 -2.12 -9.24
CA ALA A 128 3.71 -3.34 -9.62
C ALA A 128 3.72 -4.34 -8.45
N GLY A 129 2.86 -5.35 -8.55
CA GLY A 129 2.73 -6.43 -7.56
C GLY A 129 1.51 -6.30 -6.65
N ASP A 130 1.40 -7.23 -5.71
CA ASP A 130 0.40 -7.21 -4.64
C ASP A 130 0.86 -6.25 -3.54
N ASN A 131 0.80 -4.95 -3.87
CA ASN A 131 1.47 -3.89 -3.13
C ASN A 131 0.50 -3.00 -2.32
N ASN A 132 -0.79 -3.34 -2.31
CA ASN A 132 -1.84 -2.60 -1.64
C ASN A 132 -2.03 -3.10 -0.19
N LEU A 133 -2.37 -2.18 0.72
CA LEU A 133 -2.96 -2.49 2.01
C LEU A 133 -4.47 -2.23 1.98
N PRO A 134 -5.26 -2.77 2.94
CA PRO A 134 -6.72 -2.64 2.94
C PRO A 134 -7.24 -1.21 2.72
N ASN A 135 -6.52 -0.20 3.20
CA ASN A 135 -6.92 1.21 3.11
C ASN A 135 -5.96 2.10 2.30
N SER A 136 -4.88 1.55 1.72
CA SER A 136 -3.85 2.36 1.04
C SER A 136 -3.25 1.61 -0.15
N ARG A 137 -3.35 2.19 -1.35
CA ARG A 137 -2.72 1.63 -2.56
C ARG A 137 -1.22 1.93 -2.60
N ASP A 138 -0.45 1.01 -3.18
CA ASP A 138 1.01 1.07 -3.30
C ASP A 138 1.77 1.12 -1.96
N ALA A 139 1.09 1.03 -0.81
CA ALA A 139 1.70 1.30 0.50
C ALA A 139 2.85 0.33 0.89
N LEU A 140 2.89 -0.89 0.34
CA LEU A 140 4.03 -1.80 0.55
C LEU A 140 5.32 -1.29 -0.12
N CYS A 141 5.21 -0.41 -1.10
CA CYS A 141 6.34 0.15 -1.84
C CYS A 141 7.05 1.31 -1.12
N VAL A 142 6.45 1.87 -0.06
CA VAL A 142 6.98 3.02 0.68
C VAL A 142 8.41 2.79 1.15
N SER A 143 8.71 1.58 1.62
CA SER A 143 10.04 1.21 2.13
C SER A 143 11.18 1.27 1.10
N THR A 144 10.87 1.40 -0.18
CA THR A 144 11.85 1.59 -1.26
C THR A 144 12.03 3.06 -1.60
N VAL A 145 10.97 3.88 -1.51
CA VAL A 145 10.95 5.24 -2.08
C VAL A 145 10.97 6.36 -1.05
N ASP A 146 10.64 6.10 0.21
CA ASP A 146 10.55 7.12 1.27
C ASP A 146 11.85 7.91 1.46
N ALA A 147 12.97 7.19 1.54
CA ALA A 147 14.30 7.79 1.63
C ALA A 147 14.64 8.62 0.38
N CYS A 148 14.23 8.16 -0.81
CA CYS A 148 14.49 8.87 -2.07
C CYS A 148 13.66 10.14 -2.21
N VAL A 149 12.40 10.14 -1.76
CA VAL A 149 11.56 11.34 -1.68
C VAL A 149 12.22 12.37 -0.77
N SER A 150 12.64 11.95 0.42
CA SER A 150 13.34 12.82 1.37
C SER A 150 14.65 13.37 0.79
N TYR A 151 15.42 12.52 0.11
CA TYR A 151 16.66 12.90 -0.58
C TYR A 151 16.41 13.94 -1.68
N ALA A 152 15.38 13.73 -2.51
CA ALA A 152 15.02 14.64 -3.61
C ALA A 152 14.62 16.03 -3.11
N ARG A 153 13.85 16.10 -2.02
CA ARG A 153 13.47 17.38 -1.39
C ARG A 153 14.69 18.18 -0.94
N GLN A 154 15.63 17.50 -0.27
CA GLN A 154 16.87 18.13 0.18
C GLN A 154 17.73 18.61 -0.99
N HIS A 155 17.83 17.80 -2.05
CA HIS A 155 18.61 18.16 -3.24
C HIS A 155 18.00 19.39 -3.96
N SER A 156 16.67 19.43 -4.06
CA SER A 156 15.94 20.57 -4.65
C SER A 156 16.16 21.86 -3.85
N GLN A 157 16.07 21.80 -2.52
CA GLN A 157 16.32 22.96 -1.65
C GLN A 157 17.75 23.50 -1.80
N ARG A 158 18.75 22.62 -1.90
CA ARG A 158 20.14 23.02 -2.14
C ARG A 158 20.35 23.67 -3.51
N ALA A 159 19.60 23.24 -4.52
CA ALA A 159 19.65 23.84 -5.85
C ALA A 159 19.04 25.25 -5.87
N THR A 160 17.96 25.50 -5.12
CA THR A 160 17.34 26.83 -5.02
C THR A 160 18.14 27.80 -4.15
N ALA A 161 18.94 27.30 -3.21
CA ALA A 161 19.77 28.11 -2.32
C ALA A 161 21.12 28.53 -2.93
N ARG A 162 21.43 28.10 -4.17
CA ARG A 162 22.61 28.49 -4.94
C ARG A 162 22.24 29.48 -6.03
#